data_AF-A0A6A0HI05-F1
#
_entry.id   AF-A0A6A0HI05-F1
#
_cell.length_a   1.000
_cell.length_b   1.000
_cell.length_c   1.000
_cell.angle_alpha   90.00
_cell.angle_beta   90.00
_cell.angle_gamma   90.00
#
_symmetry.space_group_name_H-M   'P 1'
#
loop_
_entity.id
_entity.type
_entity.pdbx_description
1 polymer ?
#
loop_
_entity_poly.entity_id
_entity_poly.type
_entity_poly.pdbx_seq_one_letter_code
_entity_poly.pdbx_strand_id
1 'polypeptide(L)'
;MNYCNTLEQFWQDHLAPKSPSAPTVISTFAGCGSSSLGYSMAGFRELLAVEWDEHAAATFKANFPEVPLYQGDIAKLSVECTCSHDTQNGKCVRHLRRGLDDAR
;
A
#
# COMPACT_ATOMS: atom_id res chain seq x y z
N MET A 1 -15.71 -8.70 -28.40
CA MET A 1 -15.21 -8.53 -27.02
C MET A 1 -16.27 -7.74 -26.25
N ASN A 2 -16.85 -8.28 -25.19
CA ASN A 2 -17.83 -7.56 -24.37
C ASN A 2 -17.07 -6.93 -23.19
N TYR A 3 -17.06 -5.60 -23.13
CA TYR A 3 -16.32 -4.85 -22.12
C TYR A 3 -16.76 -5.19 -20.69
N CYS A 4 -18.07 -5.35 -20.44
CA CYS A 4 -18.58 -5.72 -19.13
C CYS A 4 -18.06 -7.08 -18.66
N ASN A 5 -18.00 -8.06 -19.55
CA ASN A 5 -17.47 -9.39 -19.21
C ASN A 5 -15.96 -9.33 -18.90
N THR A 6 -15.22 -8.46 -19.60
CA THR A 6 -13.79 -8.24 -19.31
C THR A 6 -13.58 -7.59 -17.95
N LEU A 7 -14.37 -6.58 -17.61
CA LEU A 7 -14.32 -5.95 -16.29
C LEU A 7 -14.67 -6.92 -15.17
N GLU A 8 -15.70 -7.74 -15.38
CA GLU A 8 -16.09 -8.78 -14.42
C GLU A 8 -14.94 -9.77 -14.20
N GLN A 9 -14.30 -10.26 -15.28
CA GLN A 9 -13.16 -11.16 -15.16
C GLN A 9 -12.01 -10.52 -14.37
N PHE A 10 -11.66 -9.27 -14.66
CA PHE A 10 -10.62 -8.56 -13.91
C PHE A 10 -10.97 -8.39 -12.43
N TRP A 11 -12.24 -8.12 -12.11
CA TRP A 11 -12.68 -8.08 -10.73
C TRP A 11 -12.53 -9.45 -10.03
N GLN A 12 -12.87 -10.54 -10.71
CA GLN A 12 -12.64 -11.89 -10.18
C GLN A 12 -11.15 -12.20 -9.99
N ASP A 13 -10.28 -11.77 -10.91
CA ASP A 13 -8.83 -11.93 -10.78
C ASP A 13 -8.25 -11.13 -9.60
N HIS A 14 -8.80 -9.93 -9.33
CA HIS A 14 -8.47 -9.14 -8.14
C HIS A 14 -8.84 -9.90 -6.85
N LEU A 15 -10.05 -10.47 -6.77
CA LEU A 15 -10.55 -11.20 -5.61
C LEU A 15 -9.89 -12.57 -5.39
N ALA A 16 -9.31 -13.16 -6.43
CA ALA A 16 -8.67 -14.46 -6.33
C ALA A 16 -7.49 -14.45 -5.32
N PRO A 17 -7.34 -15.50 -4.50
CA PRO A 17 -6.23 -15.59 -3.55
C PRO A 17 -4.89 -15.59 -4.28
N LYS A 18 -3.93 -14.84 -3.75
CA LYS A 18 -2.59 -14.76 -4.35
C LYS A 18 -1.75 -15.98 -3.98
N SER A 19 -0.96 -16.48 -4.93
CA SER A 19 -0.01 -17.57 -4.70
C SER A 19 0.91 -17.26 -3.51
N PRO A 20 1.36 -18.28 -2.74
CA PRO A 20 2.42 -18.10 -1.74
C PRO A 20 3.73 -17.56 -2.34
N SER A 21 3.99 -17.86 -3.62
CA SER A 21 5.15 -17.38 -4.37
C SER A 21 4.84 -16.17 -5.28
N ALA A 22 3.71 -15.49 -5.05
CA ALA A 22 3.34 -14.32 -5.82
C ALA A 22 4.43 -13.25 -5.76
N PRO A 23 4.74 -12.58 -6.88
CA PRO A 23 5.65 -11.44 -6.87
C PRO A 23 5.09 -10.33 -5.97
N THR A 24 5.97 -9.65 -5.26
CA THR A 24 5.59 -8.58 -4.33
C THR A 24 5.84 -7.21 -4.94
N VAL A 25 5.05 -6.23 -4.51
CA VAL A 25 5.17 -4.85 -4.99
C VAL A 25 4.97 -3.85 -3.84
N ILE A 26 5.66 -2.73 -3.94
CA ILE A 26 5.43 -1.54 -3.11
C ILE A 26 5.01 -0.42 -4.05
N SER A 27 3.88 0.20 -3.77
CA SER A 27 3.30 1.27 -4.59
C SER A 27 3.64 2.63 -3.99
N THR A 28 4.50 3.39 -4.67
CA THR A 28 4.78 4.79 -4.33
C THR A 28 3.89 5.70 -5.14
N PHE A 29 3.31 6.74 -4.53
CA PHE A 29 2.31 7.61 -5.17
C PHE A 29 1.04 6.81 -5.55
N ALA A 30 0.50 6.07 -4.57
CA ALA A 30 -0.55 5.09 -4.79
C ALA A 30 -1.90 5.72 -5.19
N GLY A 31 -2.10 7.01 -4.92
CA GLY A 31 -3.36 7.71 -5.17
C GLY A 31 -4.53 6.99 -4.49
N CYS A 32 -5.63 6.84 -5.23
CA CYS A 32 -6.80 6.07 -4.78
C CYS A 32 -6.71 4.55 -5.05
N GLY A 33 -5.59 4.07 -5.58
CA GLY A 33 -5.30 2.64 -5.77
C GLY A 33 -5.63 2.06 -7.15
N SER A 34 -5.58 2.86 -8.21
CA SER A 34 -5.78 2.38 -9.59
C SER A 34 -4.73 1.35 -10.01
N SER A 35 -3.44 1.67 -9.83
CA SER A 35 -2.33 0.75 -10.10
C SER A 35 -2.39 -0.47 -9.20
N SER A 36 -2.73 -0.28 -7.92
CA SER A 36 -2.92 -1.35 -6.93
C SER A 36 -3.98 -2.37 -7.35
N LEU A 37 -5.10 -1.91 -7.92
CA LEU A 37 -6.09 -2.81 -8.52
C LEU A 37 -5.47 -3.65 -9.63
N GLY A 38 -4.71 -3.02 -10.54
CA GLY A 38 -4.01 -3.70 -11.63
C GLY A 38 -2.97 -4.72 -11.15
N TYR A 39 -2.19 -4.39 -10.12
CA TYR A 39 -1.24 -5.33 -9.52
C TYR A 39 -1.94 -6.55 -8.93
N SER A 40 -3.05 -6.31 -8.22
CA SER A 40 -3.84 -7.40 -7.65
C SER A 40 -4.46 -8.29 -8.73
N MET A 41 -4.97 -7.71 -9.82
CA MET A 41 -5.45 -8.46 -10.99
C MET A 41 -4.35 -9.30 -11.63
N ALA A 42 -3.13 -8.76 -11.70
CA ALA A 42 -1.96 -9.46 -12.23
C ALA A 42 -1.38 -10.53 -11.27
N GLY A 43 -2.00 -10.72 -10.09
CA GLY A 43 -1.59 -11.73 -9.13
C GLY A 43 -0.45 -11.32 -8.20
N PHE A 44 -0.10 -10.04 -8.15
CA PHE A 44 0.92 -9.52 -7.24
C PHE A 44 0.37 -9.38 -5.82
N ARG A 45 1.28 -9.44 -4.85
CA ARG A 45 1.01 -9.11 -3.45
C ARG A 45 1.59 -7.75 -3.12
N GLU A 46 0.72 -6.77 -2.91
CA GLU A 46 1.14 -5.43 -2.50
C GLU A 46 1.45 -5.42 -1.00
N LEU A 47 2.68 -5.05 -0.66
CA LEU A 47 3.17 -5.07 0.73
C LEU A 47 3.00 -3.72 1.43
N LEU A 48 3.06 -2.64 0.66
CA LEU A 48 2.95 -1.27 1.17
C LEU A 48 2.50 -0.34 0.04
N ALA A 49 1.58 0.55 0.37
CA ALA A 49 1.27 1.73 -0.42
C ALA A 49 1.77 2.98 0.30
N VAL A 50 2.19 3.99 -0.46
CA VAL A 50 2.62 5.30 0.04
C VAL A 50 1.84 6.38 -0.68
N GLU A 51 1.12 7.18 0.09
CA GLU A 51 0.30 8.28 -0.44
C GLU A 51 0.32 9.47 0.51
N TRP A 52 0.41 10.69 -0.01
CA TRP A 52 0.48 11.90 0.82
C TRP A 52 -0.86 12.63 0.94
N ASP A 53 -1.72 12.51 -0.07
CA ASP A 53 -2.96 13.26 -0.18
C ASP A 53 -4.03 12.60 0.68
N GLU A 54 -4.69 13.41 1.50
CA GLU A 54 -5.65 12.91 2.48
C GLU A 54 -6.85 12.22 1.84
N HIS A 55 -7.39 12.78 0.75
CA HIS A 55 -8.57 12.26 0.08
C HIS A 55 -8.26 10.98 -0.70
N ALA A 56 -7.11 10.97 -1.39
CA ALA A 56 -6.60 9.80 -2.08
C ALA A 56 -6.33 8.66 -1.09
N ALA A 57 -5.64 8.94 0.03
CA ALA A 57 -5.34 7.96 1.07
C ALA A 57 -6.59 7.39 1.74
N ALA A 58 -7.61 8.23 2.00
CA ALA A 58 -8.88 7.76 2.55
C ALA A 58 -9.60 6.81 1.57
N THR A 59 -9.61 7.17 0.29
CA THR A 59 -10.19 6.32 -0.78
C THR A 59 -9.41 5.02 -0.92
N PHE A 60 -8.08 5.08 -0.89
CA PHE A 60 -7.22 3.91 -0.95
C PHE A 60 -7.52 2.93 0.18
N LYS A 61 -7.59 3.41 1.43
CA LYS A 61 -7.93 2.58 2.60
C LYS A 61 -9.31 1.94 2.48
N ALA A 62 -10.28 2.64 1.89
CA ALA A 62 -11.61 2.09 1.65
C ALA A 62 -11.60 0.97 0.60
N ASN A 63 -10.78 1.11 -0.45
CA ASN A 63 -10.67 0.15 -1.55
C ASN A 63 -9.81 -1.08 -1.17
N PHE A 64 -8.70 -0.87 -0.46
CA PHE A 64 -7.69 -1.88 -0.13
C PHE A 64 -7.39 -1.91 1.37
N PRO A 65 -8.36 -2.27 2.23
CA PRO A 65 -8.20 -2.22 3.68
C PRO A 65 -7.12 -3.18 4.21
N GLU A 66 -6.76 -4.20 3.44
CA GLU A 66 -5.75 -5.20 3.80
C GLU A 66 -4.32 -4.75 3.45
N VAL A 67 -4.16 -3.75 2.57
CA VAL A 67 -2.86 -3.24 2.16
C VAL A 67 -2.41 -2.16 3.13
N PRO A 68 -1.25 -2.30 3.81
CA PRO A 68 -0.72 -1.25 4.66
C PRO A 68 -0.50 0.05 3.86
N LEU A 69 -1.01 1.17 4.40
CA LEU A 69 -0.82 2.50 3.82
C LEU A 69 0.03 3.37 4.73
N TYR A 70 1.20 3.78 4.24
CA TYR A 70 1.94 4.90 4.80
C TYR A 70 1.38 6.19 4.22
N GLN A 71 0.70 6.98 5.07
CA GLN A 71 0.16 8.26 4.69
C GLN A 71 1.18 9.37 4.98
N GLY A 72 1.91 9.83 3.97
CA GLY A 72 2.94 10.85 4.13
C GLY A 72 3.86 11.01 2.92
N ASP A 73 4.84 11.90 3.09
CA ASP A 73 5.86 12.18 2.08
C ASP A 73 6.85 11.02 1.96
N ILE A 74 6.93 10.43 0.76
CA ILE A 74 7.85 9.33 0.45
C ILE A 74 9.32 9.70 0.71
N ALA A 75 9.71 10.98 0.57
CA ALA A 75 11.08 11.41 0.80
C ALA A 75 11.50 11.29 2.28
N LYS A 76 10.53 11.13 3.20
CA LYS A 76 10.75 10.92 4.63
C LYS A 76 10.68 9.44 5.04
N LEU A 77 10.39 8.54 4.10
CA LEU A 77 10.33 7.12 4.35
C LEU A 77 11.75 6.52 4.29
N SER A 78 12.17 5.84 5.37
CA SER A 78 13.46 5.15 5.40
C SER A 78 13.36 3.73 4.83
N VAL A 79 14.48 3.20 4.33
CA VAL A 79 14.55 1.85 3.75
C VAL A 79 14.22 0.78 4.79
N GLU A 80 14.64 0.98 6.04
CA GLU A 80 14.37 0.07 7.15
C GLU A 80 12.86 -0.06 7.39
N CYS A 81 12.12 1.05 7.28
CA CYS A 81 10.65 1.06 7.42
C CYS A 81 9.94 0.32 6.29
N THR A 82 10.54 0.31 5.08
CA THR A 82 9.98 -0.37 3.91
C THR A 82 10.21 -1.88 3.94
N CYS A 83 11.33 -2.34 4.51
CA CYS A 83 11.71 -3.77 4.51
C CYS A 83 11.15 -4.56 5.70
N SER A 84 10.73 -3.90 6.78
CA SER A 84 10.08 -4.55 7.91
C SER A 84 8.62 -4.86 7.57
N HIS A 85 8.29 -6.14 7.38
CA HIS A 85 6.94 -6.71 7.23
C HIS A 85 5.96 -6.40 8.40
N ASP A 86 6.32 -5.50 9.32
CA ASP A 86 5.67 -5.28 10.60
C ASP A 86 5.23 -3.81 10.73
N THR A 87 4.36 -3.38 9.82
CA THR A 87 3.60 -2.14 9.99
C THR A 87 2.35 -2.43 10.82
N GLN A 88 2.52 -2.74 12.12
CA GLN A 88 1.42 -2.57 13.05
C GLN A 88 1.14 -1.08 13.22
N ASN A 89 -0.04 -0.65 12.75
CA ASN A 89 -0.68 0.62 13.12
C ASN A 89 -0.09 1.92 12.49
N GLY A 90 0.40 1.87 11.25
CA GLY A 90 0.74 3.07 10.47
C GLY A 90 1.89 3.92 11.03
N LYS A 91 2.70 3.36 11.94
CA LYS A 91 3.92 3.98 12.44
C LYS A 91 5.04 2.96 12.34
N CYS A 92 6.13 3.33 11.69
CA CYS A 92 7.38 2.57 11.73
C CYS A 92 7.87 2.55 13.19
N VAL A 93 7.69 1.42 13.88
CA VAL A 93 8.03 1.30 15.31
C VAL A 93 9.49 0.91 15.48
N ARG A 94 10.45 1.75 15.07
CA ARG A 94 11.79 1.80 15.68
C ARG A 94 12.31 3.24 15.64
N HIS A 95 12.60 3.79 16.82
CA HIS A 95 13.17 5.12 17.10
C HIS A 95 12.24 6.35 17.09
N LEU A 96 11.30 6.40 18.04
CA LEU A 96 10.84 7.67 18.63
C LEU A 96 10.86 7.61 20.17
N ARG A 97 11.96 7.09 20.72
CA ARG A 97 12.40 7.31 22.11
C ARG A 97 13.87 7.68 22.12
N ARG A 98 14.14 8.98 21.92
CA ARG A 98 15.25 9.79 22.48
C ARG A 98 15.41 11.04 21.63
N GLY A 99 15.28 12.22 22.26
CA GLY A 99 15.68 13.49 21.65
C GLY A 99 14.54 14.49 21.43
N LEU A 100 13.73 14.77 22.44
CA LEU A 100 13.06 16.06 22.60
C LEU A 100 13.32 16.59 24.03
N ASP A 101 14.59 16.46 24.42
CA ASP A 101 15.26 17.26 25.44
C ASP A 101 16.47 17.86 24.72
N ASP A 102 16.27 18.95 23.98
CA ASP A 102 17.27 19.97 23.61
C ASP A 102 16.70 20.88 22.51
N ALA A 103 15.96 21.91 22.94
CA ALA A 103 15.85 23.17 22.22
C ALA A 103 15.50 24.26 23.24
N ARG A 104 16.57 24.74 23.89
CA ARG A 104 16.65 26.10 24.43
C ARG A 104 16.83 27.08 23.28
#